data_AF-A0A1I4B5H5-F1
#
_entry.id   AF-A0A1I4B5H5-F1
#
_cell.length_a   1.000
_cell.length_b   1.000
_cell.length_c   1.000
_cell.angle_alpha   90.00
_cell.angle_beta   90.00
_cell.angle_gamma   90.00
#
_symmetry.space_group_name_H-M   'P 1'
#
loop_
_entity.id
_entity.type
_entity.pdbx_description
1 polymer ?
#
loop_
_entity_poly.entity_id
_entity_poly.type
_entity_poly.pdbx_seq_one_letter_code
_entity_poly.pdbx_strand_id
1 'polypeptide(L)'
;MNTFEERETAFEAKFAADEQKLFVARMRRNRFMAVWASAKKGETVEQAREFGRELIKKDLQEVGDEDVVQAVLTYLGDLTTEEVVRRKLVEMMGEAKFQMVQES
;
A
#
# COMPACT_ATOMS: atom_id res chain seq x y z
N MET A 1 15.95 16.17 -35.18
CA MET A 1 15.49 15.53 -33.93
C MET A 1 16.72 14.97 -33.25
N ASN A 2 16.99 15.42 -32.03
CA ASN A 2 18.19 15.06 -31.29
C ASN A 2 17.91 13.82 -30.44
N THR A 3 18.67 12.75 -30.66
CA THR A 3 18.54 11.47 -29.95
C THR A 3 18.66 11.60 -28.42
N PHE A 4 19.26 12.68 -27.93
CA PHE A 4 19.31 13.00 -26.50
C PHE A 4 17.96 13.46 -25.93
N GLU A 5 17.25 14.34 -26.63
CA GLU A 5 15.93 14.85 -26.20
C GLU A 5 14.89 13.71 -26.17
N GLU A 6 14.92 12.82 -27.17
CA GLU A 6 14.04 11.63 -27.23
C GLU A 6 14.30 10.67 -26.06
N ARG A 7 15.54 10.54 -25.61
CA ARG A 7 15.89 9.72 -24.44
C ARG A 7 15.40 10.36 -23.15
N GLU A 8 15.61 11.66 -22.98
CA GLU A 8 15.15 12.42 -21.81
C GLU A 8 13.65 12.26 -21.60
N THR A 9 12.84 12.52 -22.63
CA THR A 9 11.38 12.35 -22.57
C THR A 9 10.97 10.91 -22.28
N ALA A 10 11.67 9.92 -22.86
CA ALA A 10 11.38 8.51 -22.60
C ALA A 10 11.71 8.10 -21.14
N PHE A 11 12.76 8.67 -20.56
CA PHE A 11 13.09 8.46 -19.14
C PHE A 11 12.03 9.07 -18.23
N GLU A 12 11.69 10.35 -18.42
CA GLU A 12 10.64 11.03 -17.63
C GLU A 12 9.30 10.29 -17.69
N ALA A 13 8.88 9.87 -18.88
CA ALA A 13 7.64 9.11 -19.07
C ALA A 13 7.68 7.76 -18.31
N LYS A 14 8.83 7.07 -18.31
CA LYS A 14 9.00 5.83 -17.56
C LYS A 14 8.95 6.08 -16.05
N PHE A 15 9.66 7.10 -15.56
CA PHE A 15 9.67 7.45 -14.14
C PHE A 15 8.25 7.76 -13.63
N ALA A 16 7.50 8.59 -14.37
CA ALA A 16 6.11 8.91 -14.01
C ALA A 16 5.21 7.66 -14.00
N ALA A 17 5.36 6.77 -14.98
CA ALA A 17 4.60 5.53 -15.04
C ALA A 17 4.94 4.58 -13.88
N ASP A 18 6.22 4.47 -13.52
CA ASP A 18 6.67 3.62 -12.41
C ASP A 18 6.19 4.17 -11.06
N GLU A 19 6.24 5.49 -10.84
CA GLU A 19 5.68 6.12 -9.64
C GLU A 19 4.16 5.92 -9.53
N GLN A 20 3.43 6.07 -10.64
CA GLN A 20 1.99 5.83 -10.67
C GLN A 20 1.65 4.37 -10.32
N LYS A 21 2.41 3.40 -10.86
CA LYS A 21 2.23 1.98 -10.52
C LYS A 21 2.53 1.72 -9.05
N LEU A 22 3.59 2.29 -8.51
CA LEU A 22 3.93 2.16 -7.09
C LEU A 22 2.84 2.76 -6.20
N PHE A 23 2.27 3.90 -6.59
CA PHE A 23 1.16 4.53 -5.88
C PHE A 23 -0.07 3.62 -5.84
N VAL A 24 -0.46 3.05 -6.98
CA VAL A 24 -1.58 2.10 -7.06
C VAL A 24 -1.31 0.84 -6.22
N ALA A 25 -0.07 0.34 -6.24
CA ALA A 25 0.34 -0.80 -5.42
C ALA A 25 0.23 -0.49 -3.93
N ARG A 26 0.66 0.69 -3.47
CA ARG A 26 0.52 1.12 -2.06
C ARG A 26 -0.95 1.21 -1.63
N MET A 27 -1.81 1.81 -2.47
CA MET A 27 -3.24 1.86 -2.18
C MET A 27 -3.86 0.47 -2.02
N ARG A 28 -3.48 -0.49 -2.87
CA ARG A 28 -3.94 -1.89 -2.77
C ARG A 28 -3.41 -2.59 -1.53
N ARG A 29 -2.10 -2.48 -1.26
CA ARG A 29 -1.47 -2.99 -0.03
C ARG A 29 -2.22 -2.51 1.21
N ASN A 30 -2.54 -1.22 1.29
CA ASN A 30 -3.22 -0.64 2.46
C ASN A 30 -4.64 -1.19 2.63
N ARG A 31 -5.35 -1.49 1.52
CA ARG A 31 -6.64 -2.20 1.58
C ARG A 31 -6.50 -3.62 2.11
N PHE A 32 -5.47 -4.35 1.69
CA PHE A 32 -5.22 -5.71 2.20
C PHE A 32 -4.83 -5.71 3.68
N MET A 33 -4.02 -4.74 4.12
CA MET A 33 -3.71 -4.54 5.53
C MET A 33 -4.96 -4.33 6.38
N ALA A 34 -5.91 -3.52 5.88
CA ALA A 34 -7.16 -3.31 6.58
C ALA A 34 -8.02 -4.58 6.67
N VAL A 35 -8.17 -5.32 5.57
CA VAL A 35 -8.90 -6.60 5.56
C VAL A 35 -8.27 -7.59 6.54
N TRP A 36 -6.94 -7.72 6.54
CA TRP A 36 -6.22 -8.59 7.47
C TRP A 36 -6.44 -8.18 8.93
N ALA A 37 -6.32 -6.89 9.24
CA ALA A 37 -6.48 -6.38 10.59
C ALA A 37 -7.92 -6.54 11.10
N SER A 38 -8.92 -6.21 10.28
CA SER A 38 -10.33 -6.38 10.63
C SER A 38 -10.70 -7.86 10.81
N ALA A 39 -10.17 -8.75 9.96
CA ALA A 39 -10.35 -10.18 10.13
C ALA A 39 -9.78 -10.69 11.46
N LYS A 40 -8.64 -10.14 11.93
CA LYS A 40 -8.10 -10.47 13.26
C LYS A 40 -9.03 -10.08 14.41
N LYS A 41 -9.81 -9.01 14.26
CA LYS A 41 -10.78 -8.55 15.25
C LYS A 41 -12.15 -9.23 15.10
N GLY A 42 -12.35 -10.03 14.05
CA GLY A 42 -13.66 -10.61 13.73
C GLY A 42 -14.66 -9.58 13.22
N GLU A 43 -14.19 -8.49 12.63
CA GLU A 43 -15.01 -7.38 12.13
C GLU A 43 -15.58 -7.66 10.73
N THR A 44 -16.61 -6.91 10.35
CA THR A 44 -17.28 -7.04 9.05
C THR A 44 -16.48 -6.42 7.91
N VAL A 45 -16.90 -6.71 6.67
CA VAL A 45 -16.31 -6.14 5.45
C VAL A 45 -16.47 -4.62 5.42
N GLU A 46 -17.59 -4.09 5.93
CA GLU A 46 -17.85 -2.65 5.99
C GLU A 46 -16.85 -1.94 6.90
N GLN A 47 -16.57 -2.53 8.07
CA GLN A 47 -15.57 -2.02 9.01
C GLN A 47 -14.15 -2.08 8.41
N ALA A 48 -13.83 -3.17 7.71
CA ALA A 48 -12.57 -3.29 6.97
C ALA A 48 -12.42 -2.22 5.87
N ARG A 49 -13.50 -1.89 5.17
CA ARG A 49 -13.49 -0.82 4.15
C ARG A 49 -13.30 0.55 4.75
N GLU A 50 -13.88 0.82 5.91
CA GLU A 50 -13.69 2.06 6.64
C GLU A 50 -12.23 2.22 7.07
N PHE A 51 -11.69 1.21 7.75
CA PHE A 51 -10.29 1.22 8.17
C PHE A 51 -9.33 1.31 6.98
N GLY A 52 -9.65 0.65 5.85
CA GLY A 52 -8.88 0.77 4.61
C GLY A 52 -8.82 2.19 4.05
N ARG A 53 -9.92 2.97 4.16
CA ARG A 53 -9.89 4.39 3.76
C ARG A 53 -8.99 5.21 4.68
N GLU A 54 -9.00 4.92 5.98
CA GLU A 54 -8.12 5.58 6.95
C GLU A 54 -6.64 5.28 6.68
N LEU A 55 -6.29 4.02 6.42
CA LEU A 55 -4.91 3.64 6.08
C LEU A 55 -4.42 4.30 4.79
N ILE A 56 -5.27 4.40 3.76
CA ILE A 56 -4.93 5.15 2.55
C ILE A 56 -4.71 6.63 2.87
N LYS A 57 -5.56 7.23 3.69
CA LYS A 57 -5.41 8.64 4.09
C LYS A 57 -4.10 8.86 4.85
N LYS A 58 -3.72 7.92 5.72
CA LYS A 58 -2.46 7.94 6.49
C LYS A 58 -1.22 7.86 5.60
N ASP A 59 -1.21 6.95 4.63
CA ASP A 59 -0.11 6.80 3.65
C ASP A 59 0.13 8.04 2.78
N LEU A 60 -0.84 8.94 2.70
CA LEU A 60 -0.72 10.21 1.96
C LEU A 60 -0.13 11.36 2.80
N GLN A 61 -0.05 11.21 4.13
CA GLN A 61 0.40 12.29 5.01
C GLN A 61 1.92 12.39 5.05
N GLU A 62 2.60 11.25 5.11
CA GLU A 62 4.06 11.19 5.27
C GLU A 62 4.70 10.20 4.30
N VAL A 63 5.97 10.44 3.98
CA VAL A 63 6.75 9.51 3.16
C VAL A 63 7.16 8.32 4.01
N GLY A 64 6.74 7.12 3.60
CA GLY A 64 7.07 5.87 4.26
C GLY A 64 5.85 5.18 4.83
N ASP A 65 6.07 4.09 5.56
CA ASP A 65 5.00 3.22 6.04
C ASP A 65 4.73 3.38 7.55
N GLU A 66 5.42 4.28 8.24
CA GLU A 66 5.37 4.39 9.72
C GLU A 66 3.98 4.76 10.23
N ASP A 67 3.30 5.72 9.58
CA ASP A 67 1.92 6.08 9.91
C ASP A 67 0.94 4.91 9.72
N VAL A 68 1.18 4.08 8.71
CA VAL A 68 0.36 2.89 8.43
C VAL A 68 0.64 1.82 9.48
N VAL A 69 1.91 1.58 9.83
CA VAL A 69 2.31 0.65 10.90
C VAL A 69 1.66 1.05 12.22
N GLN A 70 1.77 2.32 12.61
CA GLN A 70 1.22 2.82 13.87
C GLN A 70 -0.32 2.75 13.88
N ALA A 71 -0.97 3.06 12.77
CA ALA A 71 -2.43 2.94 12.67
C ALA A 71 -2.89 1.48 12.84
N VAL A 72 -2.21 0.53 12.20
CA VAL A 72 -2.52 -0.91 12.33
C VAL A 72 -2.24 -1.43 13.72
N LEU A 73 -1.14 -1.01 14.36
CA LEU A 73 -0.83 -1.37 15.75
C LEU A 73 -1.89 -0.84 16.71
N THR A 74 -2.28 0.42 16.56
CA THR A 74 -3.31 1.05 17.38
C THR A 74 -4.65 0.34 17.21
N TYR A 75 -5.00 -0.03 15.98
CA TYR A 75 -6.26 -0.69 15.67
C TYR A 75 -6.33 -2.13 16.20
N LEU A 76 -5.21 -2.86 16.20
CA LEU A 76 -5.14 -4.25 16.67
C LEU A 76 -4.83 -4.39 18.16
N GLY A 77 -4.18 -3.39 18.79
CA GLY A 77 -3.72 -3.48 20.17
C GLY A 77 -2.89 -4.74 20.41
N ASP A 78 -3.23 -5.49 21.46
CA ASP A 78 -2.51 -6.71 21.89
C ASP A 78 -2.67 -7.90 20.93
N LEU A 79 -3.45 -7.78 19.85
CA LEU A 79 -3.65 -8.87 18.87
C LEU A 79 -2.47 -9.04 17.90
N THR A 80 -1.46 -8.16 17.98
CA THR A 80 -0.28 -8.19 17.09
C THR A 80 0.94 -7.55 17.76
N THR A 81 2.09 -7.70 17.12
CA THR A 81 3.31 -6.93 17.42
C THR A 81 3.73 -6.11 16.20
N GLU A 82 4.60 -5.13 16.39
CA GLU A 82 5.16 -4.33 15.30
C GLU A 82 5.87 -5.22 14.26
N GLU A 83 6.64 -6.21 14.70
CA GLU A 83 7.32 -7.16 13.82
C GLU A 83 6.33 -7.88 12.88
N VAL A 84 5.18 -8.32 13.42
CA VAL A 84 4.13 -8.99 12.63
C VAL A 84 3.53 -8.02 11.62
N VAL A 85 3.27 -6.76 12.00
CA VAL A 85 2.71 -5.74 11.10
C VAL A 85 3.68 -5.43 9.96
N ARG A 86 4.97 -5.25 10.25
CA ARG A 86 5.99 -4.99 9.22
C ARG A 86 6.15 -6.16 8.26
N ARG A 87 6.17 -7.39 8.76
CA ARG A 87 6.17 -8.59 7.93
C ARG A 87 4.93 -8.65 7.01
N LYS A 88 3.75 -8.37 7.55
CA LYS A 88 2.51 -8.33 6.77
C LYS A 88 2.50 -7.23 5.71
N LEU A 89 3.06 -6.06 5.98
CA LEU A 89 3.19 -5.01 4.95
C LEU A 89 4.00 -5.47 3.74
N VAL A 90 5.10 -6.19 3.96
CA VAL A 90 5.92 -6.76 2.87
C VAL A 90 5.16 -7.82 2.09
N GLU A 91 4.49 -8.74 2.79
CA GLU A 91 3.65 -9.78 2.15
C GLU A 91 2.54 -9.16 1.29
N MET A 92 1.79 -8.20 1.85
CA MET A 92 0.68 -7.53 1.15
C MET A 92 1.17 -6.66 -0.01
N MET A 93 2.39 -6.14 0.06
CA MET A 93 3.01 -5.43 -1.07
C MET A 93 3.33 -6.39 -2.22
N GLY A 94 3.82 -7.60 -1.92
CA GLY A 94 4.02 -8.66 -2.91
C GLY A 94 2.71 -9.04 -3.60
N GLU A 95 1.66 -9.27 -2.82
CA GLU A 95 0.32 -9.60 -3.32
C GLU A 95 -0.27 -8.47 -4.18
N ALA A 96 -0.14 -7.21 -3.73
CA ALA A 96 -0.63 -6.06 -4.48
C ALA A 96 0.03 -5.94 -5.86
N LYS A 97 1.36 -6.14 -5.92
CA LYS A 97 2.09 -6.13 -7.19
C LYS A 97 1.69 -7.31 -8.08
N PHE A 98 1.52 -8.50 -7.50
CA PHE A 98 1.09 -9.69 -8.23
C PHE A 98 -0.28 -9.50 -8.88
N GLN A 99 -1.28 -9.01 -8.14
CA GLN A 99 -2.62 -8.76 -8.69
C GLN A 99 -2.59 -7.69 -9.79
N MET A 100 -1.79 -6.64 -9.64
CA MET A 100 -1.66 -5.62 -10.68
C MET A 100 -1.12 -6.19 -12.00
N VAL A 101 -0.19 -7.15 -11.95
CA VAL A 101 0.34 -7.83 -13.13
C VAL A 101 -0.71 -8.76 -13.74
N GLN A 102 -1.51 -9.45 -12.93
CA GLN A 102 -2.57 -10.35 -13.44
C GLN A 102 -3.76 -9.62 -14.08
N GLU A 103 -4.04 -8.40 -13.63
CA GLU A 103 -5.13 -7.56 -14.16
C GLU A 103 -4.72 -6.71 -15.39
N SER A 104 -3.43 -6.72 -15.75
CA SER A 104 -2.90 -6.00 -16.91
C SER A 104 -3.04 -6.80 -18.20
#